data_AF-A0A956CS25-F1
#
_entry.id   AF-A0A956CS25-F1
#
_cell.length_a   1.000
_cell.length_b   1.000
_cell.length_c   1.000
_cell.angle_alpha   90.00
_cell.angle_beta   90.00
_cell.angle_gamma   90.00
#
_symmetry.space_group_name_H-M   'P 1'
#
loop_
_entity.id
_entity.type
_entity.pdbx_description
1 polymer ?
#
loop_
_entity_poly.entity_id
_entity_poly.type
_entity_poly.pdbx_seq_one_letter_code
_entity_poly.pdbx_strand_id
1 'polypeptide(L)'
;MTRFASKYRRVARSLSRVALMRSSMDETFTLTDADLLDKDAGRRFLDFYGNEGLHMALERYGLYDALRRRGWDDFAIQTHAMDERHTLLLDGTDEDGTTDRLLELVVRRDRLRVEGFERTWETLTIDWLGLRNSHGEFTPRRMRLPGQDAPGLGVGERVLELLYRVVHRLGLDGLLSVAEYFHLALLYSRELVYVDPWCWGQLKALEQLLFEREKLTFAQAAWAVHWGLVRGPDDAAFIWRGEAMVNAFEPELRAHLTGKAHAERAEELAGHFKYTLARTELDERWEAELQALLAPP
;
A
#
# COMPACT_ATOMS: atom_id res chain seq x y z
N MET A 1 -13.28 -5.67 -3.85
CA MET A 1 -13.93 -5.36 -2.56
C MET A 1 -13.39 -6.31 -1.51
N THR A 2 -12.75 -5.78 -0.47
CA THR A 2 -12.14 -6.62 0.57
C THR A 2 -13.18 -7.43 1.34
N ARG A 3 -12.76 -8.55 1.95
CA ARG A 3 -13.60 -9.35 2.86
C ARG A 3 -14.03 -8.59 4.12
N PHE A 4 -13.41 -7.44 4.42
CA PHE A 4 -13.70 -6.63 5.61
C PHE A 4 -14.76 -5.55 5.36
N ALA A 5 -15.12 -5.28 4.09
CA ALA A 5 -15.93 -4.14 3.69
C ALA A 5 -17.28 -4.02 4.43
N SER A 6 -17.99 -5.13 4.63
CA SER A 6 -19.29 -5.10 5.34
C SER A 6 -19.12 -4.78 6.83
N LYS A 7 -18.18 -5.46 7.50
CA LYS A 7 -17.86 -5.22 8.92
C LYS A 7 -17.42 -3.77 9.12
N TYR A 8 -16.52 -3.27 8.27
CA TYR A 8 -15.94 -1.95 8.45
C TYR A 8 -16.93 -0.83 8.16
N ARG A 9 -17.85 -0.99 7.19
CA ARG A 9 -18.97 -0.05 7.02
C ARG A 9 -19.86 0.04 8.25
N ARG A 10 -20.11 -1.08 8.94
CA ARG A 10 -20.89 -1.09 10.19
C ARG A 10 -20.15 -0.35 11.31
N VAL A 11 -18.86 -0.65 11.49
CA VAL A 11 -18.00 0.03 12.49
C VAL A 11 -17.94 1.53 12.21
N ALA A 12 -17.72 1.93 10.96
CA ALA A 12 -17.63 3.34 10.57
C ALA A 12 -18.87 4.15 10.93
N ARG A 13 -20.07 3.57 10.83
CA ARG A 13 -21.33 4.22 11.23
C ARG A 13 -21.45 4.40 12.75
N SER A 14 -20.79 3.55 13.54
CA SER A 14 -20.77 3.66 15.01
C SER A 14 -19.75 4.68 15.52
N LEU A 15 -18.75 5.04 14.72
CA LEU A 15 -17.70 5.98 15.10
C LEU A 15 -18.16 7.42 14.81
N SER A 16 -18.41 8.17 15.88
CA SER A 16 -18.79 9.59 15.77
C SER A 16 -17.59 10.45 15.38
N ARG A 17 -17.85 11.56 14.68
CA ARG A 17 -16.82 12.54 14.30
C ARG A 17 -16.08 13.07 15.53
N VAL A 18 -16.82 13.42 16.58
CA VAL A 18 -16.24 13.94 17.83
C VAL A 18 -15.29 12.93 18.46
N ALA A 19 -15.64 11.65 18.49
CA ALA A 19 -14.76 10.62 19.07
C ALA A 19 -13.45 10.46 18.28
N LEU A 20 -13.52 10.52 16.95
CA LEU A 20 -12.33 10.41 16.08
C LEU A 20 -11.42 11.64 16.14
N MET A 21 -11.97 12.81 16.48
CA MET A 21 -11.25 14.07 16.63
C MET A 21 -10.69 14.28 18.05
N ARG A 22 -10.73 13.29 18.96
CA ARG A 22 -10.14 13.44 20.30
C ARG A 22 -8.62 13.27 20.26
N SER A 23 -7.89 14.18 20.92
CA SER A 23 -6.47 14.04 21.26
C SER A 23 -6.32 13.93 22.77
N SER A 24 -5.23 13.34 23.23
CA SER A 24 -4.87 13.32 24.65
C SER A 24 -4.68 14.76 25.14
N MET A 25 -5.05 15.00 26.40
CA MET A 25 -4.84 16.32 27.02
C MET A 25 -3.35 16.66 27.14
N ASP A 26 -2.47 15.68 27.35
CA ASP A 26 -1.02 15.88 27.46
C ASP A 26 -0.42 16.56 26.22
N GLU A 27 -0.87 16.22 25.00
CA GLU A 27 -0.40 16.86 23.76
C GLU A 27 -0.82 18.32 23.61
N THR A 28 -1.93 18.71 24.23
CA THR A 28 -2.45 20.09 24.13
C THR A 28 -1.62 21.04 24.99
N PHE A 29 -0.93 20.51 26.02
CA PHE A 29 -0.13 21.29 26.97
C PHE A 29 1.39 21.12 26.79
N THR A 30 1.86 20.30 25.85
CA THR A 30 3.29 20.15 25.51
C THR A 30 3.78 21.10 24.41
N LEU A 31 2.92 21.94 23.85
CA LEU A 31 3.32 22.94 22.85
C LEU A 31 4.22 24.00 23.50
N THR A 32 5.45 24.10 23.00
CA THR A 32 6.42 25.11 23.39
C THR A 32 6.32 26.35 22.49
N ASP A 33 6.95 27.46 22.89
CA ASP A 33 7.02 28.67 22.05
C ASP A 33 7.72 28.41 20.69
N ALA A 34 8.55 27.37 20.60
CA ALA A 34 9.17 26.92 19.34
C ALA A 34 8.16 26.21 18.43
N ASP A 35 7.22 25.46 19.00
CA ASP A 35 6.16 24.77 18.25
C ASP A 35 5.13 25.77 17.69
N LEU A 36 4.99 26.95 18.30
CA LEU A 36 4.17 28.04 17.74
C LEU A 36 4.71 28.61 16.43
N LEU A 37 6.02 28.42 16.15
CA LEU A 37 6.65 28.81 14.88
C LEU A 37 6.62 27.69 13.84
N ASP A 38 6.34 26.46 14.26
CA ASP A 38 6.17 25.31 13.38
C ASP A 38 4.68 25.13 13.03
N LYS A 39 4.31 25.51 11.80
CA LYS A 39 2.94 25.35 11.27
C LYS A 39 2.44 23.90 11.31
N ASP A 40 3.35 22.92 11.38
CA ASP A 40 3.04 21.50 11.35
C ASP A 40 2.96 20.87 12.75
N ALA A 41 3.47 21.57 13.79
CA ALA A 41 3.39 21.10 15.16
C ALA A 41 1.95 21.04 15.67
N GLY A 42 1.60 19.92 16.33
CA GLY A 42 0.27 19.69 16.89
C GLY A 42 -0.84 19.43 15.86
N ARG A 43 -0.52 19.32 14.56
CA ARG A 43 -1.51 18.94 13.55
C ARG A 43 -2.02 17.53 13.79
N ARG A 44 -3.35 17.39 13.71
CA ARG A 44 -4.01 16.08 13.70
C ARG A 44 -3.58 15.29 12.47
N PHE A 45 -3.55 13.96 12.58
CA PHE A 45 -3.31 13.11 11.43
C PHE A 45 -4.41 13.33 10.37
N LEU A 46 -3.99 13.63 9.14
CA LEU A 46 -4.87 14.05 8.04
C LEU A 46 -5.79 15.22 8.42
N ASP A 47 -5.35 16.13 9.29
CA ASP A 47 -6.10 17.28 9.81
C ASP A 47 -7.47 16.92 10.40
N PHE A 48 -7.65 15.67 10.83
CA PHE A 48 -8.93 15.14 11.30
C PHE A 48 -8.78 14.24 12.51
N TYR A 49 -7.91 13.24 12.45
CA TYR A 49 -7.81 12.22 13.47
C TYR A 49 -6.88 12.66 14.60
N GLY A 50 -7.38 12.72 15.83
CA GLY A 50 -6.52 12.81 17.00
C GLY A 50 -6.03 11.43 17.45
N ASN A 51 -4.99 11.38 18.28
CA ASN A 51 -4.34 10.12 18.65
C ASN A 51 -5.26 9.17 19.43
N GLU A 52 -6.10 9.67 20.35
CA GLU A 52 -7.13 8.83 21.00
C GLU A 52 -8.15 8.29 19.99
N GLY A 53 -8.54 9.13 19.03
CA GLY A 53 -9.44 8.75 17.95
C GLY A 53 -8.86 7.67 17.04
N LEU A 54 -7.55 7.73 16.76
CA LEU A 54 -6.82 6.70 16.01
C LEU A 54 -6.76 5.39 16.78
N HIS A 55 -6.33 5.40 18.05
CA HIS A 55 -6.34 4.19 18.89
C HIS A 55 -7.73 3.54 18.91
N MET A 56 -8.78 4.33 19.16
CA MET A 56 -10.16 3.85 19.15
C MET A 56 -10.53 3.25 17.79
N ALA A 57 -10.18 3.91 16.68
CA ALA A 57 -10.47 3.38 15.35
C ALA A 57 -9.76 2.05 15.12
N LEU A 58 -8.45 1.97 15.35
CA LEU A 58 -7.64 0.77 15.11
C LEU A 58 -8.12 -0.43 15.95
N GLU A 59 -8.50 -0.21 17.21
CA GLU A 59 -9.13 -1.21 18.07
C GLU A 59 -10.49 -1.64 17.50
N ARG A 60 -11.38 -0.69 17.18
CA ARG A 60 -12.76 -0.98 16.73
C ARG A 60 -12.83 -1.67 15.36
N TYR A 61 -11.88 -1.40 14.49
CA TYR A 61 -11.74 -2.12 13.22
C TYR A 61 -11.05 -3.49 13.40
N GLY A 62 -10.47 -3.76 14.58
CA GLY A 62 -9.84 -5.03 14.95
C GLY A 62 -8.47 -5.20 14.31
N LEU A 63 -7.71 -4.10 14.14
CA LEU A 63 -6.30 -4.16 13.77
C LEU A 63 -5.48 -4.68 14.95
N TYR A 64 -5.66 -4.10 16.15
CA TYR A 64 -4.96 -4.56 17.36
C TYR A 64 -5.21 -6.04 17.65
N ASP A 65 -6.45 -6.52 17.55
CA ASP A 65 -6.74 -7.97 17.63
C ASP A 65 -5.96 -8.82 16.61
N ALA A 66 -5.71 -8.28 15.41
CA ALA A 66 -4.94 -8.98 14.40
C ALA A 66 -3.45 -9.01 14.74
N LEU A 67 -2.93 -7.95 15.37
CA LEU A 67 -1.54 -7.87 15.83
C LEU A 67 -1.32 -8.73 17.08
N ARG A 68 -2.25 -8.75 18.05
CA ARG A 68 -2.25 -9.68 19.20
C ARG A 68 -2.15 -11.14 18.79
N ARG A 69 -2.90 -11.55 17.76
CA ARG A 69 -2.79 -12.89 17.18
C ARG A 69 -1.42 -13.21 16.53
N ARG A 70 -0.50 -12.26 16.48
CA ARG A 70 0.87 -12.39 15.94
C ARG A 70 1.94 -12.18 17.03
N GLY A 71 1.54 -12.11 18.30
CA GLY A 71 2.46 -11.96 19.44
C GLY A 71 2.82 -10.53 19.79
N TRP A 72 1.92 -9.57 19.52
CA TRP A 72 2.10 -8.16 19.91
C TRP A 72 1.00 -7.75 20.87
N ASP A 73 1.32 -7.28 22.07
CA ASP A 73 0.33 -7.07 23.13
C ASP A 73 -0.04 -5.61 23.30
N ASP A 74 0.98 -4.75 23.42
CA ASP A 74 0.85 -3.31 23.59
C ASP A 74 1.17 -2.56 22.30
N PHE A 75 0.50 -1.42 22.09
CA PHE A 75 0.62 -0.65 20.86
C PHE A 75 0.78 0.84 21.15
N ALA A 76 1.81 1.44 20.56
CA ALA A 76 2.02 2.87 20.56
C ALA A 76 1.81 3.42 19.14
N ILE A 77 1.18 4.58 19.03
CA ILE A 77 1.09 5.31 17.76
C ILE A 77 1.85 6.62 17.86
N GLN A 78 2.51 7.00 16.77
CA GLN A 78 3.09 8.33 16.60
C GLN A 78 2.58 8.89 15.28
N THR A 79 2.25 10.18 15.28
CA THR A 79 1.81 10.87 14.07
C THR A 79 2.66 12.10 13.84
N HIS A 80 2.99 12.34 12.58
CA HIS A 80 3.74 13.51 12.15
C HIS A 80 3.03 14.13 10.95
N ALA A 81 3.06 15.44 10.85
CA ALA A 81 2.70 16.17 9.65
C ALA A 81 3.94 16.92 9.16
N MET A 82 4.18 16.92 7.86
CA MET A 82 5.21 17.73 7.23
C MET A 82 4.68 18.15 5.86
N ASP A 83 4.40 19.44 5.71
CA ASP A 83 3.67 19.98 4.56
C ASP A 83 2.34 19.24 4.31
N GLU A 84 2.14 18.62 3.16
CA GLU A 84 0.92 17.87 2.83
C GLU A 84 0.96 16.41 3.29
N ARG A 85 2.14 15.92 3.69
CA ARG A 85 2.35 14.53 4.09
C ARG A 85 2.05 14.35 5.57
N HIS A 86 1.34 13.28 5.86
CA HIS A 86 1.09 12.80 7.20
C HIS A 86 1.64 11.39 7.33
N THR A 87 2.41 11.18 8.39
CA THR A 87 2.99 9.88 8.74
C THR A 87 2.26 9.33 9.96
N LEU A 88 1.85 8.07 9.88
CA LEU A 88 1.38 7.27 11.02
C LEU A 88 2.36 6.12 11.23
N LEU A 89 2.92 6.09 12.42
CA LEU A 89 3.81 5.04 12.90
C LEU A 89 3.04 4.25 13.95
N LEU A 90 3.14 2.93 13.88
CA LEU A 90 2.57 2.04 14.88
C LEU A 90 3.62 1.02 15.29
N ASP A 91 4.01 1.14 16.54
CA ASP A 91 4.94 0.25 17.23
C ASP A 91 4.14 -0.75 18.06
N GLY A 92 4.62 -1.99 18.09
CA GLY A 92 4.10 -3.04 18.95
C GLY A 92 5.16 -3.50 19.94
N THR A 93 4.72 -3.82 21.15
CA THR A 93 5.56 -4.42 22.19
C THR A 93 5.03 -5.81 22.52
N ASP A 94 5.91 -6.79 22.58
CA ASP A 94 5.57 -8.17 22.92
C ASP A 94 5.60 -8.43 24.44
N GLU A 95 5.29 -9.67 24.84
CA GLU A 95 5.27 -10.09 26.24
C GLU A 95 6.64 -9.98 26.94
N ASP A 96 7.73 -10.06 26.18
CA ASP A 96 9.11 -9.94 26.67
C ASP A 96 9.56 -8.47 26.77
N GLY A 97 8.71 -7.52 26.36
CA GLY A 97 9.01 -6.09 26.35
C GLY A 97 9.80 -5.63 25.11
N THR A 98 10.00 -6.49 24.12
CA THR A 98 10.65 -6.13 22.86
C THR A 98 9.70 -5.30 22.01
N THR A 99 10.19 -4.15 21.51
CA THR A 99 9.39 -3.21 20.72
C THR A 99 9.88 -3.13 19.29
N ASP A 100 8.97 -3.17 18.32
CA ASP A 100 9.27 -3.04 16.90
C ASP A 100 8.22 -2.24 16.10
N ARG A 101 8.66 -1.67 14.97
CA ARG A 101 7.83 -0.93 14.02
C ARG A 101 7.02 -1.89 13.15
N LEU A 102 5.73 -1.98 13.44
CA LEU A 102 4.83 -2.88 12.72
C LEU A 102 4.25 -2.23 11.47
N LEU A 103 3.84 -0.97 11.56
CA LEU A 103 3.24 -0.24 10.46
C LEU A 103 3.83 1.15 10.33
N GLU A 104 4.18 1.50 9.11
CA GLU A 104 4.53 2.86 8.71
C GLU A 104 3.66 3.24 7.52
N LEU A 105 2.87 4.31 7.65
CA LEU A 105 1.98 4.80 6.62
C LEU A 105 2.29 6.28 6.38
N VAL A 106 2.70 6.61 5.16
CA VAL A 106 2.84 8.00 4.71
C VAL A 106 1.76 8.26 3.67
N VAL A 107 0.92 9.24 3.95
CA VAL A 107 -0.21 9.62 3.11
C VAL A 107 -0.32 11.12 2.96
N ARG A 108 -0.92 11.56 1.86
CA ARG A 108 -1.25 12.97 1.65
C ARG A 108 -2.59 13.10 0.95
N ARG A 109 -3.26 14.22 1.19
CA ARG A 109 -4.38 14.63 0.33
C ARG A 109 -3.79 15.22 -0.94
N ASP A 110 -4.31 14.80 -2.08
CA ASP A 110 -3.73 15.10 -3.38
C ASP A 110 -4.82 15.33 -4.42
N ARG A 111 -4.41 15.78 -5.61
CA ARG A 111 -5.30 15.99 -6.76
C ARG A 111 -4.88 15.12 -7.93
N LEU A 112 -5.78 14.23 -8.33
CA LEU A 112 -5.62 13.43 -9.54
C LEU A 112 -6.24 14.15 -10.74
N ARG A 113 -5.46 14.27 -11.83
CA ARG A 113 -5.95 14.62 -13.16
C ARG A 113 -6.10 13.35 -13.99
N VAL A 114 -7.21 13.25 -14.71
CA VAL A 114 -7.49 12.12 -15.60
C VAL A 114 -7.86 12.67 -16.96
N GLU A 115 -7.25 12.12 -18.01
CA GLU A 115 -7.55 12.52 -19.39
C GLU A 115 -9.04 12.33 -19.70
N GLY A 116 -9.61 13.26 -20.46
CA GLY A 116 -11.05 13.28 -20.75
C GLY A 116 -11.91 13.99 -19.70
N PHE A 117 -11.34 14.46 -18.60
CA PHE A 117 -12.02 15.31 -17.61
C PHE A 117 -11.36 16.68 -17.48
N GLU A 118 -12.17 17.74 -17.42
CA GLU A 118 -11.69 19.10 -17.14
C GLU A 118 -11.45 19.35 -15.64
N ARG A 119 -12.12 18.60 -14.76
CA ARG A 119 -11.98 18.70 -13.30
C ARG A 119 -10.85 17.82 -12.77
N THR A 120 -10.36 18.19 -11.58
CA THR A 120 -9.50 17.30 -10.77
C THR A 120 -10.34 16.51 -9.76
N TRP A 121 -9.78 15.39 -9.31
CA TRP A 121 -10.37 14.52 -8.30
C TRP A 121 -9.52 14.56 -7.03
N GLU A 122 -10.14 14.74 -5.88
CA GLU A 122 -9.45 14.81 -4.60
C GLU A 122 -9.17 13.39 -4.10
N THR A 123 -7.90 13.03 -3.88
CA THR A 123 -7.49 11.68 -3.52
C THR A 123 -6.76 11.63 -2.19
N LEU A 124 -6.83 10.49 -1.52
CA LEU A 124 -5.83 10.12 -0.52
C LEU A 124 -4.74 9.34 -1.23
N THR A 125 -3.56 9.92 -1.36
CA THR A 125 -2.40 9.26 -1.97
C THR A 125 -1.58 8.58 -0.88
N ILE A 126 -1.28 7.29 -1.07
CA ILE A 126 -0.33 6.52 -0.27
C ILE A 126 1.05 6.72 -0.89
N ASP A 127 1.91 7.46 -0.20
CA ASP A 127 3.31 7.64 -0.59
C ASP A 127 4.16 6.45 -0.08
N TRP A 128 3.82 5.87 1.07
CA TRP A 128 4.50 4.70 1.63
C TRP A 128 3.58 3.86 2.51
N LEU A 129 3.71 2.53 2.44
CA LEU A 129 3.04 1.59 3.33
C LEU A 129 3.97 0.41 3.67
N GLY A 130 4.61 0.49 4.83
CA GLY A 130 5.37 -0.59 5.45
C GLY A 130 4.47 -1.42 6.38
N LEU A 131 4.50 -2.75 6.24
CA LEU A 131 3.79 -3.69 7.12
C LEU A 131 4.72 -4.84 7.50
N ARG A 132 5.44 -4.71 8.62
CA ARG A 132 6.57 -5.56 8.99
C ARG A 132 6.25 -6.43 10.20
N ASN A 133 6.66 -7.70 10.15
CA ASN A 133 6.50 -8.65 11.23
C ASN A 133 7.85 -9.30 11.55
N SER A 134 8.63 -8.68 12.43
CA SER A 134 9.93 -9.20 12.89
C SER A 134 9.84 -10.58 13.55
N HIS A 135 8.71 -10.92 14.18
CA HIS A 135 8.46 -12.27 14.71
C HIS A 135 8.22 -13.32 13.62
N GLY A 136 8.06 -12.90 12.37
CA GLY A 136 7.84 -13.80 11.26
C GLY A 136 9.15 -14.37 10.74
N GLU A 137 9.06 -15.56 10.15
CA GLU A 137 10.16 -16.15 9.39
C GLU A 137 9.85 -16.13 7.89
N PHE A 138 10.89 -15.97 7.08
CA PHE A 138 10.80 -16.26 5.65
C PHE A 138 10.77 -17.78 5.46
N THR A 139 9.83 -18.24 4.63
CA THR A 139 9.65 -19.67 4.36
C THR A 139 9.53 -19.89 2.86
N PRO A 140 9.65 -21.13 2.35
CA PRO A 140 9.46 -21.38 0.91
C PRO A 140 8.08 -20.94 0.38
N ARG A 141 7.06 -20.87 1.24
CA ARG A 141 5.72 -20.36 0.88
C ARG A 141 5.58 -18.85 1.06
N ARG A 142 6.54 -18.22 1.73
CA ARG A 142 6.56 -16.81 2.10
C ARG A 142 7.99 -16.29 2.06
N MET A 143 8.59 -16.35 0.88
CA MET A 143 9.96 -15.90 0.66
C MET A 143 10.03 -14.38 0.74
N ARG A 144 11.23 -13.87 1.02
CA ARG A 144 11.51 -12.44 0.97
C ARG A 144 11.23 -11.91 -0.43
N LEU A 145 10.49 -10.80 -0.52
CA LEU A 145 10.28 -10.08 -1.77
C LEU A 145 11.26 -8.89 -1.87
N PRO A 146 11.48 -8.33 -3.06
CA PRO A 146 12.29 -7.12 -3.21
C PRO A 146 11.85 -6.00 -2.26
N GLY A 147 12.81 -5.34 -1.59
CA GLY A 147 12.53 -4.27 -0.63
C GLY A 147 12.02 -4.72 0.74
N GLN A 148 11.84 -6.01 0.99
CA GLN A 148 11.43 -6.51 2.31
C GLN A 148 12.63 -6.82 3.19
N ASP A 149 12.59 -6.31 4.42
CA ASP A 149 13.55 -6.63 5.48
C ASP A 149 12.99 -7.56 6.57
N ALA A 150 11.67 -7.68 6.64
CA ALA A 150 10.96 -8.64 7.46
C ALA A 150 9.75 -9.22 6.70
N PRO A 151 9.26 -10.41 7.06
CA PRO A 151 8.01 -10.92 6.51
C PRO A 151 6.87 -9.93 6.76
N GLY A 152 5.92 -9.86 5.82
CA GLY A 152 4.81 -8.94 5.98
C GLY A 152 3.95 -9.22 7.23
N LEU A 153 3.18 -8.26 7.71
CA LEU A 153 2.16 -8.55 8.75
C LEU A 153 1.00 -9.39 8.24
N GLY A 154 0.72 -9.42 6.93
CA GLY A 154 -0.47 -10.11 6.41
C GLY A 154 -1.79 -9.46 6.86
N VAL A 155 -1.75 -8.17 7.18
CA VAL A 155 -2.92 -7.33 7.50
C VAL A 155 -3.25 -6.33 6.39
N GLY A 156 -2.61 -6.44 5.22
CA GLY A 156 -2.76 -5.49 4.10
C GLY A 156 -4.21 -5.22 3.70
N GLU A 157 -5.03 -6.25 3.52
CA GLU A 157 -6.47 -6.06 3.21
C GLU A 157 -7.24 -5.28 4.30
N ARG A 158 -6.84 -5.41 5.57
CA ARG A 158 -7.45 -4.67 6.69
C ARG A 158 -7.05 -3.20 6.64
N VAL A 159 -5.77 -2.94 6.39
CA VAL A 159 -5.24 -1.57 6.28
C VAL A 159 -5.83 -0.88 5.06
N LEU A 160 -5.92 -1.57 3.92
CA LEU A 160 -6.54 -1.03 2.72
C LEU A 160 -8.03 -0.68 2.94
N GLU A 161 -8.79 -1.55 3.61
CA GLU A 161 -10.19 -1.25 3.95
C GLU A 161 -10.31 -0.11 4.96
N LEU A 162 -9.38 0.01 5.94
CA LEU A 162 -9.29 1.17 6.83
C LEU A 162 -9.14 2.46 6.01
N LEU A 163 -8.20 2.48 5.06
CA LEU A 163 -7.94 3.62 4.19
C LEU A 163 -9.16 3.98 3.33
N TYR A 164 -9.92 3.00 2.83
CA TYR A 164 -11.20 3.29 2.17
C TYR A 164 -12.19 3.99 3.11
N ARG A 165 -12.26 3.60 4.38
CA ARG A 165 -13.09 4.31 5.36
C ARG A 165 -12.60 5.72 5.63
N VAL A 166 -11.29 5.96 5.57
CA VAL A 166 -10.70 7.31 5.66
C VAL A 166 -11.12 8.16 4.46
N VAL A 167 -10.96 7.66 3.23
CA VAL A 167 -11.38 8.34 1.99
C VAL A 167 -12.83 8.79 2.07
N HIS A 168 -13.75 7.88 2.44
CA HIS A 168 -15.15 8.22 2.63
C HIS A 168 -15.41 9.20 3.78
N ARG A 169 -14.63 9.12 4.88
CA ARG A 169 -14.81 10.02 6.03
C ARG A 169 -14.42 11.45 5.68
N LEU A 170 -13.38 11.60 4.87
CA LEU A 170 -12.84 12.88 4.46
C LEU A 170 -13.53 13.44 3.21
N GLY A 171 -14.44 12.68 2.60
CA GLY A 171 -15.17 13.11 1.40
C GLY A 171 -14.27 13.19 0.16
N LEU A 172 -13.29 12.30 0.06
CA LEU A 172 -12.36 12.22 -1.06
C LEU A 172 -12.91 11.29 -2.16
N ASP A 173 -12.51 11.54 -3.40
CA ASP A 173 -12.98 10.88 -4.62
C ASP A 173 -12.28 9.53 -4.87
N GLY A 174 -11.09 9.31 -4.29
CA GLY A 174 -10.27 8.13 -4.58
C GLY A 174 -9.18 7.82 -3.54
N LEU A 175 -8.73 6.56 -3.52
CA LEU A 175 -7.47 6.15 -2.90
C LEU A 175 -6.45 5.89 -4.00
N LEU A 176 -5.34 6.63 -4.01
CA LEU A 176 -4.27 6.51 -5.00
C LEU A 176 -3.03 5.87 -4.37
N SER A 177 -2.33 5.06 -5.15
CA SER A 177 -1.03 4.51 -4.77
C SER A 177 -0.14 4.37 -6.02
N VAL A 178 1.17 4.43 -5.82
CA VAL A 178 2.17 4.13 -6.85
C VAL A 178 2.93 2.88 -6.41
N ALA A 179 2.89 1.83 -7.22
CA ALA A 179 3.53 0.56 -6.89
C ALA A 179 5.03 0.60 -7.19
N GLU A 180 5.86 0.93 -6.20
CA GLU A 180 7.32 1.00 -6.35
C GLU A 180 7.96 -0.30 -6.87
N TYR A 181 7.39 -1.44 -6.50
CA TYR A 181 7.83 -2.75 -6.98
C TYR A 181 6.73 -3.46 -7.78
N PHE A 182 7.14 -4.28 -8.76
CA PHE A 182 6.24 -5.11 -9.57
C PHE A 182 5.27 -5.96 -8.74
N HIS A 183 5.76 -6.59 -7.66
CA HIS A 183 4.91 -7.42 -6.80
C HIS A 183 3.85 -6.61 -6.05
N LEU A 184 4.10 -5.32 -5.75
CA LEU A 184 3.10 -4.42 -5.19
C LEU A 184 2.04 -4.08 -6.24
N ALA A 185 2.42 -3.90 -7.50
CA ALA A 185 1.48 -3.63 -8.59
C ALA A 185 0.48 -4.78 -8.79
N LEU A 186 0.97 -6.02 -8.74
CA LEU A 186 0.11 -7.22 -8.77
C LEU A 186 -0.83 -7.31 -7.57
N LEU A 187 -0.35 -6.91 -6.37
CA LEU A 187 -1.19 -6.94 -5.17
C LEU A 187 -2.25 -5.84 -5.22
N TYR A 188 -1.89 -4.64 -5.67
CA TYR A 188 -2.79 -3.50 -5.78
C TYR A 188 -3.79 -3.64 -6.92
N SER A 189 -3.44 -4.28 -8.04
CA SER A 189 -4.34 -4.45 -9.21
C SER A 189 -5.64 -5.22 -8.90
N ARG A 190 -5.67 -5.92 -7.76
CA ARG A 190 -6.88 -6.60 -7.25
C ARG A 190 -7.97 -5.63 -6.80
N GLU A 191 -7.61 -4.41 -6.43
CA GLU A 191 -8.54 -3.43 -5.85
C GLU A 191 -8.37 -2.00 -6.42
N LEU A 192 -7.24 -1.69 -7.05
CA LEU A 192 -6.95 -0.43 -7.71
C LEU A 192 -6.77 -0.70 -9.21
N VAL A 193 -7.14 0.27 -10.04
CA VAL A 193 -6.92 0.24 -11.49
C VAL A 193 -5.91 1.30 -11.89
N TYR A 194 -5.12 1.06 -12.92
CA TYR A 194 -4.23 2.08 -13.45
C TYR A 194 -5.02 3.24 -14.06
N VAL A 195 -4.53 4.45 -13.84
CA VAL A 195 -5.07 5.66 -14.49
C VAL A 195 -4.74 5.64 -15.97
N ASP A 196 -3.51 5.30 -16.34
CA ASP A 196 -3.06 5.17 -17.73
C ASP A 196 -3.26 3.71 -18.22
N PRO A 197 -4.05 3.48 -19.29
CA PRO A 197 -4.23 2.14 -19.84
C PRO A 197 -2.95 1.52 -20.42
N TRP A 198 -1.95 2.32 -20.81
CA TRP A 198 -0.64 1.83 -21.26
C TRP A 198 0.09 1.08 -20.15
N CYS A 199 0.13 1.66 -18.94
CA CYS A 199 0.72 1.04 -17.76
C CYS A 199 -0.02 -0.23 -17.36
N TRP A 200 -1.36 -0.24 -17.52
CA TRP A 200 -2.14 -1.46 -17.30
C TRP A 200 -1.79 -2.56 -18.31
N GLY A 201 -1.68 -2.21 -19.60
CA GLY A 201 -1.23 -3.12 -20.65
C GLY A 201 0.16 -3.68 -20.38
N GLN A 202 1.08 -2.86 -19.86
CA GLN A 202 2.42 -3.31 -19.46
C GLN A 202 2.35 -4.38 -18.36
N LEU A 203 1.56 -4.15 -17.31
CA LEU A 203 1.37 -5.13 -16.23
C LEU A 203 0.81 -6.45 -16.79
N LYS A 204 -0.22 -6.37 -17.65
CA LYS A 204 -0.84 -7.54 -18.29
C LYS A 204 0.16 -8.35 -19.10
N ALA A 205 1.00 -7.70 -19.91
CA ALA A 205 2.02 -8.37 -20.71
C ALA A 205 3.08 -9.06 -19.83
N LEU A 206 3.46 -8.44 -18.71
CA LEU A 206 4.35 -9.05 -17.72
C LEU A 206 3.69 -10.25 -17.01
N GLU A 207 2.41 -10.15 -16.64
CA GLU A 207 1.66 -11.27 -16.05
C GLU A 207 1.58 -12.47 -17.01
N GLN A 208 1.26 -12.21 -18.27
CA GLN A 208 1.22 -13.23 -19.32
C GLN A 208 2.60 -13.89 -19.50
N LEU A 209 3.67 -13.10 -19.57
CA LEU A 209 5.03 -13.63 -19.62
C LEU A 209 5.32 -14.51 -18.41
N LEU A 210 5.28 -13.92 -17.21
CA LEU A 210 5.89 -14.49 -16.02
C LEU A 210 5.07 -15.65 -15.46
N PHE A 211 3.73 -15.56 -15.49
CA PHE A 211 2.85 -16.56 -14.90
C PHE A 211 2.26 -17.52 -15.91
N GLU A 212 1.88 -17.05 -17.10
CA GLU A 212 1.22 -17.92 -18.08
C GLU A 212 2.21 -18.66 -18.96
N ARG A 213 3.27 -17.99 -19.45
CA ARG A 213 4.27 -18.62 -20.31
C ARG A 213 5.38 -19.30 -19.52
N GLU A 214 6.01 -18.57 -18.59
CA GLU A 214 7.17 -19.03 -17.84
C GLU A 214 6.83 -19.85 -16.58
N LYS A 215 5.55 -19.82 -16.16
CA LYS A 215 5.02 -20.54 -15.01
C LYS A 215 5.78 -20.27 -13.70
N LEU A 216 6.29 -19.05 -13.54
CA LEU A 216 7.01 -18.66 -12.33
C LEU A 216 6.07 -18.57 -11.13
N THR A 217 6.61 -18.83 -9.94
CA THR A 217 5.94 -18.47 -8.69
C THR A 217 5.92 -16.95 -8.51
N PHE A 218 5.04 -16.46 -7.62
CA PHE A 218 4.96 -15.03 -7.30
C PHE A 218 6.30 -14.41 -6.88
N ALA A 219 7.07 -15.12 -6.04
CA ALA A 219 8.38 -14.65 -5.59
C ALA A 219 9.42 -14.66 -6.72
N GLN A 220 9.46 -15.71 -7.55
CA GLN A 220 10.34 -15.77 -8.72
C GLN A 220 10.04 -14.64 -9.70
N ALA A 221 8.77 -14.37 -10.00
CA ALA A 221 8.38 -13.27 -10.88
C ALA A 221 8.81 -11.90 -10.33
N ALA A 222 8.62 -11.68 -9.02
CA ALA A 222 9.05 -10.45 -8.35
C ALA A 222 10.57 -10.22 -8.47
N TRP A 223 11.36 -11.26 -8.20
CA TRP A 223 12.81 -11.18 -8.29
C TRP A 223 13.33 -11.14 -9.72
N ALA A 224 12.70 -11.84 -10.67
CA ALA A 224 13.06 -11.78 -12.08
C ALA A 224 12.98 -10.34 -12.63
N VAL A 225 11.92 -9.61 -12.29
CA VAL A 225 11.78 -8.19 -12.65
C VAL A 225 12.81 -7.34 -11.92
N HIS A 226 12.97 -7.53 -10.61
CA HIS A 226 13.91 -6.73 -9.81
C HIS A 226 15.38 -6.92 -10.20
N TRP A 227 15.78 -8.13 -10.58
CA TRP A 227 17.12 -8.46 -11.05
C TRP A 227 17.37 -8.06 -12.50
N GLY A 228 16.40 -7.49 -13.20
CA GLY A 228 16.54 -7.04 -14.59
C GLY A 228 16.62 -8.19 -15.60
N LEU A 229 16.02 -9.34 -15.28
CA LEU A 229 16.06 -10.55 -16.12
C LEU A 229 14.91 -10.62 -17.13
N VAL A 230 13.95 -9.70 -17.03
CA VAL A 230 12.96 -9.47 -18.09
C VAL A 230 13.59 -8.57 -19.15
N ARG A 231 13.51 -8.97 -20.42
CA ARG A 231 14.05 -8.23 -21.56
C ARG A 231 12.91 -7.65 -22.39
N GLY A 232 13.07 -6.40 -22.81
CA GLY A 232 12.17 -5.71 -23.72
C GLY A 232 12.66 -5.73 -25.17
N PRO A 233 12.24 -4.75 -26.00
CA PRO A 233 12.78 -4.54 -27.33
C PRO A 233 14.31 -4.39 -27.32
N ASP A 234 14.95 -4.86 -28.40
CA ASP A 234 16.41 -4.82 -28.58
C ASP A 234 17.22 -5.49 -27.45
N ASP A 235 16.61 -6.47 -26.77
CA ASP A 235 17.19 -7.20 -25.63
C ASP A 235 17.56 -6.32 -24.43
N ALA A 236 17.00 -5.10 -24.36
CA ALA A 236 17.23 -4.20 -23.25
C ALA A 236 16.60 -4.74 -21.95
N ALA A 237 17.31 -4.63 -20.84
CA ALA A 237 16.75 -4.98 -19.53
C ALA A 237 15.54 -4.09 -19.22
N PHE A 238 14.40 -4.72 -18.94
CA PHE A 238 13.21 -4.02 -18.49
C PHE A 238 13.41 -3.53 -17.06
N ILE A 239 13.14 -2.25 -16.82
CA ILE A 239 13.20 -1.62 -15.51
C ILE A 239 11.77 -1.27 -15.11
N TRP A 240 11.31 -1.88 -14.01
CA TRP A 240 10.02 -1.55 -13.44
C TRP A 240 9.99 -0.09 -12.98
N ARG A 241 8.92 0.62 -13.34
CA ARG A 241 8.61 1.96 -12.83
C ARG A 241 7.17 1.92 -12.33
N GLY A 242 6.98 2.28 -11.07
CA GLY A 242 5.66 2.38 -10.49
C GLY A 242 4.88 3.51 -11.15
N GLU A 243 3.60 3.27 -11.42
CA GLU A 243 2.69 4.24 -12.02
C GLU A 243 1.40 4.32 -11.22
N ALA A 244 0.67 5.43 -11.39
CA ALA A 244 -0.50 5.74 -10.58
C ALA A 244 -1.64 4.72 -10.76
N MET A 245 -2.05 4.12 -9.65
CA MET A 245 -3.21 3.26 -9.55
C MET A 245 -4.21 3.88 -8.57
N VAL A 246 -5.50 3.75 -8.85
CA VAL A 246 -6.56 4.36 -8.03
C VAL A 246 -7.73 3.41 -7.82
N ASN A 247 -8.27 3.42 -6.61
CA ASN A 247 -9.62 2.95 -6.34
C ASN A 247 -10.54 4.17 -6.27
N ALA A 248 -11.36 4.35 -7.31
CA ALA A 248 -12.27 5.47 -7.44
C ALA A 248 -13.60 5.21 -6.71
N PHE A 249 -14.01 6.15 -5.86
CA PHE A 249 -15.27 6.12 -5.12
C PHE A 249 -16.34 6.99 -5.77
N GLU A 250 -15.93 8.03 -6.50
CA GLU A 250 -16.86 8.89 -7.21
C GLU A 250 -17.39 8.17 -8.48
N PRO A 251 -18.73 8.10 -8.70
CA PRO A 251 -19.30 7.23 -9.72
C PRO A 251 -18.81 7.50 -11.14
N GLU A 252 -18.62 8.77 -11.50
CA GLU A 252 -18.17 9.19 -12.83
C GLU A 252 -16.73 8.73 -13.10
N LEU A 253 -15.80 9.05 -12.20
CA LEU A 253 -14.40 8.61 -12.27
C LEU A 253 -14.30 7.08 -12.29
N ARG A 254 -15.07 6.40 -11.43
CA ARG A 254 -15.09 4.95 -11.37
C ARG A 254 -15.60 4.33 -12.67
N ALA A 255 -16.69 4.85 -13.23
CA ALA A 255 -17.25 4.35 -14.48
C ALA A 255 -16.25 4.51 -15.65
N HIS A 256 -15.48 5.59 -15.67
CA HIS A 256 -14.42 5.80 -16.65
C HIS A 256 -13.28 4.78 -16.49
N LEU A 257 -12.68 4.68 -15.31
CA LEU A 257 -11.49 3.86 -15.07
C LEU A 257 -11.76 2.34 -14.97
N THR A 258 -12.98 1.95 -14.61
CA THR A 258 -13.38 0.52 -14.55
C THR A 258 -14.28 0.12 -15.71
N GLY A 259 -14.49 1.04 -16.66
CA GLY A 259 -15.30 0.83 -17.84
C GLY A 259 -14.67 -0.17 -18.80
N LYS A 260 -15.52 -0.82 -19.60
CA LYS A 260 -15.10 -1.80 -20.61
C LYS A 260 -14.08 -1.21 -21.59
N ALA A 261 -14.28 0.04 -22.03
CA ALA A 261 -13.38 0.72 -22.96
C ALA A 261 -11.95 0.85 -22.41
N HIS A 262 -11.79 1.17 -21.12
CA HIS A 262 -10.47 1.27 -20.48
C HIS A 262 -9.75 -0.08 -20.44
N ALA A 263 -10.49 -1.13 -20.06
CA ALA A 263 -9.96 -2.48 -20.01
C ALA A 263 -9.60 -3.04 -21.41
N GLU A 264 -10.44 -2.80 -22.42
CA GLU A 264 -10.16 -3.16 -23.82
C GLU A 264 -8.95 -2.41 -24.36
N ARG A 265 -8.81 -1.13 -24.03
CA ARG A 265 -7.63 -0.34 -24.41
C ARG A 265 -6.36 -0.89 -23.78
N ALA A 266 -6.40 -1.23 -22.49
CA ALA A 266 -5.26 -1.88 -21.82
C ALA A 266 -4.87 -3.21 -22.46
N GLU A 267 -5.86 -4.02 -22.87
CA GLU A 267 -5.63 -5.30 -23.54
C GLU A 267 -4.99 -5.12 -24.92
N GLU A 268 -5.48 -4.16 -25.72
CA GLU A 268 -4.87 -3.80 -27.01
C GLU A 268 -3.41 -3.38 -26.84
N LEU A 269 -3.14 -2.50 -25.86
CA LEU A 269 -1.81 -1.99 -25.56
C LEU A 269 -0.87 -3.07 -25.02
N ALA A 270 -1.40 -4.09 -24.32
CA ALA A 270 -0.59 -5.22 -23.87
C ALA A 270 0.13 -5.91 -25.04
N GLY A 271 -0.51 -5.98 -26.22
CA GLY A 271 0.06 -6.56 -27.44
C GLY A 271 1.28 -5.82 -28.00
N HIS A 272 1.55 -4.58 -27.56
CA HIS A 272 2.72 -3.82 -27.98
C HIS A 272 3.99 -4.24 -27.23
N PHE A 273 3.84 -4.85 -26.05
CA PHE A 273 4.96 -5.24 -25.22
C PHE A 273 5.46 -6.64 -25.59
N LYS A 274 6.67 -6.70 -26.13
CA LYS A 274 7.33 -7.96 -26.50
C LYS A 274 8.39 -8.31 -25.48
N TYR A 275 7.94 -8.84 -24.33
CA TYR A 275 8.85 -9.24 -23.26
C TYR A 275 9.32 -10.69 -23.40
N THR A 276 10.59 -10.91 -23.07
CA THR A 276 11.20 -12.23 -22.89
C THR A 276 11.83 -12.34 -21.50
N LEU A 277 12.13 -13.56 -21.07
CA LEU A 277 12.78 -13.84 -19.80
C LEU A 277 14.14 -14.46 -20.10
N ALA A 278 15.20 -13.94 -19.48
CA ALA A 278 16.51 -14.58 -19.42
C ALA A 278 16.43 -15.81 -18.47
N ARG A 279 15.82 -16.89 -18.95
CA ARG A 279 15.40 -18.02 -18.11
C ARG A 279 16.57 -18.73 -17.41
N THR A 280 17.62 -19.02 -18.16
CA THR A 280 18.82 -19.67 -17.60
C THR A 280 19.46 -18.82 -16.52
N GLU A 281 19.63 -17.52 -16.76
CA GLU A 281 20.16 -16.57 -15.76
C GLU A 281 19.28 -16.51 -14.50
N LEU A 282 17.95 -16.57 -14.66
CA LEU A 282 17.02 -16.62 -13.54
C LEU A 282 17.21 -17.89 -12.71
N ASP A 283 17.23 -19.06 -13.36
CA ASP A 283 17.30 -20.34 -12.64
C ASP A 283 18.64 -20.45 -11.88
N GLU A 284 19.76 -20.06 -12.49
CA GLU A 284 21.09 -20.04 -11.85
C GLU A 284 21.14 -19.07 -10.67
N ARG A 285 20.67 -17.84 -10.85
CA ARG A 285 20.66 -16.84 -9.77
C ARG A 285 19.70 -17.21 -8.65
N TRP A 286 18.54 -17.77 -8.99
CA TRP A 286 17.55 -18.21 -8.01
C TRP A 286 18.11 -19.30 -7.11
N GLU A 287 18.82 -20.29 -7.67
CA GLU A 287 19.48 -21.33 -6.88
C GLU A 287 20.57 -20.76 -5.96
N ALA A 288 21.38 -19.83 -6.47
CA ALA A 288 22.44 -19.18 -5.70
C ALA A 288 21.90 -18.33 -4.53
N GLU A 289 20.79 -17.63 -4.73
CA GLU A 289 20.22 -16.68 -3.76
C GLU A 289 19.19 -17.34 -2.81
N LEU A 290 18.76 -18.58 -3.07
CA LEU A 290 17.62 -19.21 -2.37
C LEU A 290 17.78 -19.19 -0.85
N GLN A 291 18.97 -19.50 -0.34
CA GLN A 291 19.24 -19.51 1.11
C GLN A 291 19.17 -18.09 1.69
N ALA A 292 19.69 -17.09 0.97
CA ALA A 292 19.64 -15.70 1.39
C ALA A 292 18.20 -15.15 1.39
N LEU A 293 17.35 -15.59 0.46
CA LEU A 293 15.93 -15.20 0.38
C LEU A 293 15.04 -15.86 1.46
N LEU A 294 15.56 -16.88 2.14
CA LEU A 294 14.93 -17.53 3.28
C LEU A 294 15.44 -17.01 4.63
N ALA A 295 16.40 -16.07 4.60
CA ALA A 295 16.94 -15.42 5.79
C ALA A 295 16.55 -13.93 5.82
N PRO A 296 16.52 -13.31 7.02
CA PRO A 296 16.57 -11.86 7.14
C PRO A 296 17.75 -11.27 6.34
N PRO A 297 17.63 -10.06 5.76
CA PRO A 297 18.73 -9.41 5.06
C PRO A 297 19.89 -9.00 5.98
#